data_AF-A0A423GUN1-F1
#
_entry.id   AF-A0A423GUN1-F1
#
_cell.length_a   1.000
_cell.length_b   1.000
_cell.length_c   1.000
_cell.angle_alpha   90.00
_cell.angle_beta   90.00
_cell.angle_gamma   90.00
#
_symmetry.space_group_name_H-M   'P 1'
#
loop_
_entity.id
_entity.type
_entity.pdbx_description
1 polymer ?
#
loop_
_entity_poly.entity_id
_entity_poly.type
_entity_poly.pdbx_seq_one_letter_code
_entity_poly.pdbx_strand_id
1 'polypeptide(L)'
;MIRDKLYETVKSYGFTIALFTDHQNFFSSWSITVRKNENSYIIEHEGRDNWLIIYCERAPDKLEELDKKISHAMTDDDKIDQCGIWLSAIA
;
A
#
# COMPACT_ATOMS: atom_id res chain seq x y z
N MET A 1 -12.33 -8.48 4.65
CA MET A 1 -11.93 -7.15 5.15
C MET A 1 -10.53 -6.88 4.61
N ILE A 2 -10.33 -5.82 3.82
CA ILE A 2 -9.11 -5.62 3.02
C ILE A 2 -7.82 -5.66 3.86
N ARG A 3 -7.88 -5.15 5.09
CA ARG A 3 -6.76 -5.15 6.06
C ARG A 3 -6.15 -6.54 6.27
N ASP A 4 -6.97 -7.55 6.57
CA ASP A 4 -6.42 -8.86 6.96
C ASP A 4 -5.72 -9.54 5.78
N LYS A 5 -6.29 -9.42 4.57
CA LYS A 5 -5.65 -9.89 3.33
C LYS A 5 -4.37 -9.12 3.02
N LEU A 6 -4.37 -7.79 3.13
CA LEU A 6 -3.16 -6.97 3.00
C LEU A 6 -2.06 -7.42 3.98
N TYR A 7 -2.44 -7.72 5.22
CA TYR A 7 -1.49 -8.17 6.24
C TYR A 7 -0.85 -9.51 5.88
N GLU A 8 -1.66 -10.46 5.37
CA GLU A 8 -1.18 -11.75 4.89
C GLU A 8 -0.25 -11.58 3.69
N THR A 9 -0.64 -10.79 2.69
CA THR A 9 0.17 -10.49 1.49
C THR A 9 1.49 -9.84 1.86
N VAL A 10 1.50 -8.80 2.69
CA VAL A 10 2.74 -8.11 3.11
C VAL A 10 3.69 -9.08 3.79
N LYS A 11 3.19 -9.90 4.72
CA LYS A 11 3.99 -10.89 5.43
C LYS A 11 4.52 -11.98 4.51
N SER A 12 3.76 -12.43 3.51
CA SER A 12 4.22 -13.47 2.57
C SER A 12 5.41 -13.03 1.72
N TYR A 13 5.61 -11.72 1.51
CA TYR A 13 6.78 -11.16 0.82
C TYR A 13 7.96 -10.79 1.76
N GLY A 14 7.85 -11.13 3.05
CA GLY A 14 8.90 -10.90 4.04
C GLY A 14 9.00 -9.45 4.52
N PHE A 15 7.95 -8.65 4.33
CA PHE A 15 7.87 -7.30 4.88
C PHE A 15 7.25 -7.33 6.29
N THR A 16 7.65 -6.35 7.11
CA THR A 16 7.00 -6.07 8.39
C THR A 16 6.05 -4.89 8.24
N ILE A 17 4.93 -4.92 8.96
CA ILE A 17 3.93 -3.84 8.92
C ILE A 17 4.26 -2.89 10.06
N ALA A 18 4.52 -1.62 9.73
CA ALA A 18 4.78 -0.58 10.71
C ALA A 18 3.49 0.13 11.16
N LEU A 19 2.60 0.42 10.22
CA LEU A 19 1.35 1.11 10.48
C LEU A 19 0.30 0.74 9.42
N PHE A 20 -0.95 0.63 9.83
CA PHE A 20 -2.11 0.61 8.94
C PHE A 20 -3.08 1.69 9.40
N THR A 21 -3.53 2.52 8.46
CA THR A 21 -4.50 3.58 8.74
C THR A 21 -5.72 3.38 7.87
N ASP A 22 -6.87 3.24 8.51
CA ASP A 22 -8.16 3.12 7.85
C ASP A 22 -8.90 4.46 7.93
N HIS A 23 -9.13 5.08 6.77
CA HIS A 23 -9.85 6.34 6.66
C HIS A 23 -11.27 6.10 6.12
N GLN A 24 -12.04 5.23 6.77
CA GLN A 24 -13.41 4.87 6.33
C GLN A 24 -14.32 6.08 6.05
N ASN A 25 -14.18 7.15 6.84
CA ASN A 25 -14.97 8.37 6.67
C ASN A 25 -14.51 9.26 5.49
N PHE A 26 -13.43 8.89 4.81
CA PHE A 26 -12.83 9.63 3.70
C PHE A 26 -12.77 8.73 2.47
N PHE A 27 -13.93 8.52 1.83
CA PHE A 27 -14.05 7.79 0.56
C PHE A 27 -13.48 6.36 0.58
N SER A 28 -13.46 5.70 1.75
CA SER A 28 -12.82 4.38 1.94
C SER A 28 -11.32 4.37 1.60
N SER A 29 -10.63 5.50 1.81
CA SER A 29 -9.18 5.58 1.71
C SER A 29 -8.52 4.76 2.82
N TRP A 30 -7.33 4.24 2.54
CA TRP A 30 -6.51 3.55 3.53
C TRP A 30 -5.05 3.63 3.13
N SER A 31 -4.16 3.47 4.10
CA SER A 31 -2.73 3.35 3.84
C SER A 31 -2.09 2.28 4.70
N ILE A 32 -1.03 1.67 4.18
CA ILE A 32 -0.20 0.72 4.90
C ILE A 32 1.27 1.09 4.74
N THR A 33 1.95 1.25 5.86
CA THR A 33 3.39 1.45 5.92
C THR A 33 4.06 0.12 6.21
N VAL A 34 4.99 -0.27 5.34
CA VAL A 34 5.70 -1.55 5.42
C VAL A 34 7.21 -1.33 5.38
N ARG A 35 7.96 -2.21 6.03
CA ARG A 35 9.42 -2.13 6.12
C ARG A 35 10.06 -3.46 5.77
N LYS A 36 11.17 -3.39 5.04
CA LYS A 36 12.05 -4.53 4.76
C LYS A 36 13.49 -4.02 4.68
N ASN A 37 14.37 -4.67 5.45
CA ASN A 37 15.74 -4.21 5.66
C ASN A 37 15.75 -2.75 6.16
N GLU A 38 16.50 -1.87 5.49
CA GLU A 38 16.59 -0.43 5.82
C GLU A 38 15.56 0.43 5.08
N ASN A 39 14.69 -0.19 4.25
CA ASN A 39 13.74 0.53 3.42
C ASN A 39 12.34 0.61 4.05
N SER A 40 11.70 1.76 3.89
CA SER A 40 10.33 2.05 4.32
C SER A 40 9.50 2.39 3.09
N TYR A 41 8.32 1.77 2.97
CA TYR A 41 7.41 1.96 1.84
C TYR A 41 5.99 2.24 2.36
N ILE A 42 5.24 3.02 1.60
CA ILE A 42 3.84 3.32 1.89
C ILE A 42 3.02 2.93 0.67
N ILE A 43 1.98 2.13 0.86
CA ILE A 43 0.96 1.91 -0.16
C ILE A 43 -0.30 2.63 0.31
N GLU A 44 -0.82 3.52 -0.53
CA GLU A 44 -1.98 4.34 -0.26
C GLU A 44 -3.07 4.07 -1.30
N HIS A 45 -4.27 3.79 -0.82
CA HIS A 45 -5.49 3.90 -1.59
C HIS A 45 -6.16 5.23 -1.27
N GLU A 46 -6.18 6.12 -2.25
CA GLU A 46 -6.88 7.40 -2.19
C GLU A 46 -8.22 7.24 -2.91
N GLY A 47 -9.29 7.15 -2.12
CA GLY A 47 -10.62 6.81 -2.61
C GLY A 47 -11.36 7.96 -3.30
N ARG A 48 -10.96 9.22 -3.10
CA ARG A 48 -11.65 10.37 -3.71
C ARG A 48 -11.39 10.45 -5.21
N ASP A 49 -10.13 10.42 -5.59
CA ASP A 49 -9.65 10.50 -6.96
C ASP A 49 -9.37 9.09 -7.54
N ASN A 50 -9.63 8.05 -6.77
CA ASN A 50 -9.50 6.64 -7.14
C ASN A 50 -8.08 6.29 -7.59
N TRP A 51 -7.11 6.55 -6.72
CA TRP A 51 -5.72 6.16 -6.93
C TRP A 51 -5.30 5.06 -5.98
N LEU A 52 -4.47 4.15 -6.48
CA LEU A 52 -3.64 3.28 -5.68
C LEU A 52 -2.19 3.65 -5.98
N ILE A 53 -1.42 4.01 -4.95
CA ILE A 53 -0.08 4.59 -5.10
C ILE A 53 0.89 3.86 -4.18
N ILE A 54 2.12 3.66 -4.63
CA ILE A 54 3.22 3.18 -3.79
C ILE A 54 4.33 4.22 -3.74
N TYR A 55 4.82 4.47 -2.53
CA TYR A 55 5.90 5.38 -2.22
C TYR A 55 7.06 4.65 -1.55
N CYS A 56 8.28 5.15 -1.78
CA CYS A 56 9.45 4.88 -0.96
C CYS A 56 9.71 6.08 -0.04
N GLU A 57 9.85 5.84 1.25
CA GLU A 57 10.23 6.87 2.22
C GLU A 57 11.77 6.89 2.36
N ARG A 58 12.42 7.84 1.69
CA ARG A 58 13.89 7.96 1.66
C ARG A 58 14.45 8.61 2.92
N ALA A 59 13.65 9.43 3.58
CA ALA A 59 13.91 10.09 4.85
C ALA A 59 12.53 10.46 5.45
N PRO A 60 12.47 10.83 6.74
CA PRO A 60 11.22 11.32 7.34
C PRO A 60 10.59 12.40 6.46
N ASP A 61 9.32 12.21 6.12
CA ASP A 61 8.50 13.11 5.28
C ASP A 61 9.01 13.31 3.83
N LYS A 62 9.99 12.53 3.38
CA LYS A 62 10.48 12.53 1.99
C LYS A 62 10.01 11.28 1.25
N LEU A 63 8.81 11.38 0.69
CA LEU A 63 8.20 10.35 -0.12
C LEU A 63 8.60 10.50 -1.59
N GLU A 64 9.09 9.42 -2.17
CA GLU A 64 9.30 9.25 -3.60
C GLU A 64 8.21 8.32 -4.15
N GLU A 65 7.37 8.81 -5.06
CA GLU A 65 6.37 7.97 -5.75
C GLU A 65 7.10 6.97 -6.67
N LEU A 66 6.85 5.67 -6.47
CA LEU A 66 7.44 4.61 -7.30
C LEU A 66 6.51 4.22 -8.45
N ASP A 67 5.20 4.12 -8.20
CA ASP A 67 4.18 3.78 -9.19
C ASP A 67 2.78 4.20 -8.70
N LYS A 68 1.86 4.34 -9.65
CA LYS A 68 0.49 4.81 -9.44
C LYS A 68 -0.48 4.14 -10.43
N LYS A 69 -1.62 3.66 -9.95
CA LYS A 69 -2.69 3.03 -10.74
C LYS A 69 -4.04 3.66 -10.47
N ILE A 70 -4.89 3.74 -11.50
CA ILE A 70 -6.30 4.10 -11.35
C ILE A 70 -7.02 2.93 -10.66
N SER A 71 -7.65 3.17 -9.52
CA SER A 71 -8.33 2.15 -8.71
C SER A 71 -9.85 2.08 -8.91
N HIS A 72 -10.43 2.97 -9.73
CA HIS A 72 -11.90 3.10 -9.86
C HIS A 72 -12.60 1.79 -10.23
N ALA A 73 -11.99 0.98 -11.10
CA ALA A 73 -12.53 -0.30 -11.55
C ALA A 73 -11.95 -1.50 -10.79
N MET A 74 -11.08 -1.28 -9.80
CA MET A 74 -10.44 -2.35 -9.03
C MET A 74 -11.35 -2.80 -7.90
N THR A 75 -11.58 -4.10 -7.80
CA THR A 75 -12.11 -4.73 -6.58
C THR A 75 -11.08 -4.63 -5.46
N ASP A 76 -11.44 -4.99 -4.23
CA ASP A 76 -10.46 -5.05 -3.14
C ASP A 76 -9.39 -6.12 -3.40
N ASP A 77 -9.76 -7.22 -4.04
CA ASP A 77 -8.84 -8.29 -4.39
C ASP A 77 -7.86 -7.84 -5.50
N ASP A 78 -8.33 -7.09 -6.51
CA ASP A 78 -7.44 -6.49 -7.51
C ASP A 78 -6.42 -5.51 -6.88
N LYS A 79 -6.84 -4.72 -5.89
CA LYS A 79 -5.95 -3.82 -5.16
C LYS A 79 -4.89 -4.61 -4.38
N ILE A 80 -5.30 -5.70 -3.72
CA ILE A 80 -4.39 -6.58 -2.96
C ILE A 80 -3.38 -7.25 -3.91
N ASP A 81 -3.83 -7.76 -5.05
CA ASP A 81 -2.96 -8.37 -6.07
C ASP A 81 -1.96 -7.35 -6.60
N GLN A 82 -2.40 -6.12 -6.88
CA GLN A 82 -1.51 -5.04 -7.29
C GLN A 82 -0.48 -4.68 -6.21
N CYS A 83 -0.86 -4.70 -4.93
CA CYS A 83 0.08 -4.55 -3.82
C CYS A 83 1.12 -5.68 -3.83
N GLY A 84 0.68 -6.93 -4.03
CA GLY A 84 1.57 -8.09 -4.15
C GLY A 84 2.58 -7.95 -5.29
N ILE A 85 2.15 -7.46 -6.46
CA ILE A 85 3.03 -7.18 -7.61
C ILE A 85 4.13 -6.19 -7.22
N TRP A 86 3.77 -5.07 -6.58
CA TRP A 86 4.76 -4.08 -6.16
C TRP A 86 5.72 -4.62 -5.11
N LEU A 87 5.19 -5.29 -4.08
CA LEU A 87 6.00 -5.87 -3.02
C LEU A 87 6.96 -6.93 -3.58
N SER A 88 6.53 -7.73 -4.55
CA SER A 88 7.40 -8.70 -5.23
C SER A 88 8.51 -8.02 -6.05
N ALA A 89 8.26 -6.86 -6.64
CA ALA A 89 9.22 -6.16 -7.49
C ALA A 89 10.29 -5.43 -6.66
N ILE A 90 9.98 -5.05 -5.42
CA ILE A 90 10.90 -4.34 -4.50
C ILE A 90 11.42 -5.24 -3.36
N ALA A 91 11.00 -6.50 -3.31
CA ALA A 91 11.40 -7.50 -2.32
C ALA A 91 12.88 -7.87 -2.41
#